data_AF-A0A7W0QUQ4-F1
#
_entry.id   AF-A0A7W0QUQ4-F1
#
_cell.length_a   1.000
_cell.length_b   1.000
_cell.length_c   1.000
_cell.angle_alpha   90.00
_cell.angle_beta   90.00
_cell.angle_gamma   90.00
#
_symmetry.space_group_name_H-M   'P 1'
#
loop_
_entity.id
_entity.type
_entity.pdbx_description
1 polymer ?
#
loop_
_entity_poly.entity_id
_entity_poly.type
_entity_poly.pdbx_seq_one_letter_code
_entity_poly.pdbx_strand_id
1 'polypeptide(L)'
;MLGPYKELLRTPHALPMVAVGFLGRLPLSMVGLGSLLVVEAYTGSYALGGAVAATGAVTTSLFGPLIGRAADAYGQRRVLLPILAVFVVAGTAFLWAVRENQSRWIMFAAAGVAGACIPPVSSMLRTRWTYL
;
A
#
# COMPACT_ATOMS: atom_id res chain seq x y z
N MET A 1 -33.81 2.50 11.61
CA MET A 1 -32.94 1.86 10.59
C MET A 1 -31.47 1.70 10.99
N LEU A 2 -30.98 2.30 12.08
CA LEU A 2 -29.59 2.17 12.54
C LEU A 2 -29.32 0.96 13.48
N GLY A 3 -30.37 0.27 13.95
CA GLY A 3 -30.28 -0.84 14.90
C GLY A 3 -29.30 -1.95 14.50
N PRO A 4 -29.36 -2.47 13.26
CA PRO A 4 -28.46 -3.53 12.79
C PRO A 4 -26.98 -3.11 12.74
N TYR A 5 -26.69 -1.86 12.37
CA TYR A 5 -25.33 -1.31 12.36
C TYR A 5 -24.77 -1.14 13.78
N LYS A 6 -25.62 -0.79 14.74
CA LYS A 6 -25.24 -0.63 16.15
C LYS A 6 -24.95 -1.98 16.81
N GLU A 7 -25.66 -3.05 16.43
CA GLU A 7 -25.35 -4.42 16.85
C GLU A 7 -24.04 -4.92 16.20
N LEU A 8 -23.83 -4.64 14.92
CA LEU A 8 -22.59 -4.97 14.19
C LEU A 8 -21.33 -4.26 14.71
N LEU A 9 -21.47 -3.08 15.32
CA LEU A 9 -20.35 -2.38 15.96
C LEU A 9 -20.15 -2.78 17.42
N ARG A 10 -21.12 -3.49 18.02
CA ARG A 10 -21.05 -4.02 19.39
C ARG A 10 -20.44 -5.41 19.46
N THR A 11 -20.23 -6.10 18.33
CA THR A 11 -19.45 -7.34 18.29
C THR A 11 -18.02 -7.08 18.79
N PRO A 12 -17.53 -7.85 19.76
CA PRO A 12 -16.18 -7.67 20.30
C PRO A 12 -15.16 -7.82 19.15
N HIS A 13 -14.24 -6.86 19.03
CA HIS A 13 -13.21 -6.71 17.97
C HIS A 13 -13.64 -6.11 16.62
N ALA A 14 -14.92 -5.75 16.42
CA ALA A 14 -15.36 -5.08 15.19
C ALA A 14 -14.79 -3.65 15.03
N LEU A 15 -14.83 -2.84 16.10
CA LEU A 15 -14.32 -1.45 16.12
C LEU A 15 -12.81 -1.33 15.81
N PRO A 16 -11.92 -2.08 16.49
CA PRO A 16 -10.48 -2.06 16.17
C PRO A 16 -10.20 -2.43 14.72
N MET A 17 -10.97 -3.36 14.17
CA MET A 17 -10.80 -3.86 12.82
C MET A 17 -11.22 -2.82 11.77
N VAL A 18 -12.33 -2.11 12.00
CA VAL A 18 -12.74 -0.96 11.17
C VAL A 18 -11.69 0.15 11.22
N ALA A 19 -11.17 0.46 12.42
CA ALA A 19 -10.15 1.50 12.59
C ALA A 19 -8.84 1.16 11.85
N VAL A 20 -8.34 -0.07 12.00
CA VAL A 20 -7.14 -0.55 11.27
C VAL A 20 -7.37 -0.58 9.76
N GLY A 21 -8.55 -1.00 9.33
CA GLY A 21 -8.93 -1.00 7.92
C GLY A 21 -9.00 0.39 7.32
N PHE A 22 -9.48 1.37 8.08
CA PHE A 22 -9.50 2.77 7.68
C PHE A 22 -8.08 3.33 7.57
N LEU A 23 -7.25 3.16 8.61
CA LEU A 23 -5.86 3.62 8.61
C LEU A 23 -5.04 3.00 7.48
N GLY A 24 -5.22 1.71 7.21
CA GLY A 24 -4.51 1.02 6.13
C GLY A 24 -4.93 1.47 4.72
N ARG A 25 -6.06 2.16 4.57
CA ARG A 25 -6.53 2.68 3.28
C ARG A 25 -6.07 4.09 2.96
N LEU A 26 -5.74 4.90 3.96
CA LEU A 26 -5.25 6.27 3.75
C LEU A 26 -4.03 6.35 2.82
N PRO A 27 -3.03 5.45 2.92
CA PRO A 27 -1.85 5.53 2.07
C PRO A 27 -2.11 5.13 0.61
N LEU A 28 -3.12 4.28 0.33
CA LEU A 28 -3.33 3.71 -1.01
C LEU A 28 -3.50 4.79 -2.08
N SER A 29 -4.33 5.80 -1.80
CA SER A 29 -4.52 6.92 -2.73
C SER A 29 -3.35 7.91 -2.69
N MET A 30 -2.71 8.05 -1.52
CA MET A 30 -1.70 9.07 -1.28
C MET A 30 -0.32 8.71 -1.84
N VAL A 31 -0.01 7.42 -2.01
CA VAL A 31 1.28 6.97 -2.60
C VAL A 31 1.37 7.36 -4.07
N GLY A 32 0.29 7.21 -4.84
CA GLY A 32 0.26 7.59 -6.26
C GLY A 32 0.43 9.09 -6.46
N LEU A 33 -0.40 9.90 -5.80
CA LEU A 33 -0.31 11.36 -5.89
C LEU A 33 0.97 11.91 -5.23
N GLY A 34 1.36 11.38 -4.08
CA GLY A 34 2.54 11.81 -3.34
C GLY A 34 3.84 11.52 -4.07
N SER A 35 3.96 10.36 -4.74
CA SER A 35 5.13 10.04 -5.56
C SER A 35 5.27 10.98 -6.76
N LEU A 36 4.16 11.30 -7.42
CA LEU A 36 4.14 12.27 -8.51
C LEU A 36 4.61 13.65 -8.02
N LEU A 37 3.96 14.18 -6.98
CA LEU A 37 4.23 15.53 -6.47
C LEU A 37 5.64 15.68 -5.90
N VAL A 38 6.17 14.66 -5.23
CA VAL A 38 7.55 14.67 -4.72
C VAL A 38 8.55 14.66 -5.88
N VAL A 39 8.33 13.85 -6.91
CA VAL A 39 9.22 13.88 -8.08
C VAL A 39 9.12 15.22 -8.81
N GLU A 40 7.91 15.74 -9.01
CA GLU A 40 7.69 17.05 -9.62
C GLU A 40 8.38 18.17 -8.82
N ALA A 41 8.25 18.18 -7.49
CA ALA A 41 8.85 19.20 -6.63
C ALA A 41 10.39 19.24 -6.71
N TYR A 42 11.04 18.08 -6.90
CA TYR A 42 12.51 17.99 -6.94
C TYR A 42 13.10 18.02 -8.36
N THR A 43 12.39 17.55 -9.38
CA THR A 43 12.87 17.53 -10.78
C THR A 43 12.22 18.56 -11.70
N GLY A 44 11.12 19.20 -11.28
CA GLY A 44 10.33 20.12 -12.11
C GLY A 44 9.58 19.46 -13.27
N SER A 45 9.56 18.13 -13.35
CA SER A 45 8.99 17.39 -14.48
C SER A 45 7.76 16.58 -14.08
N TYR A 46 6.59 17.05 -14.49
CA TYR A 46 5.32 16.34 -14.31
C TYR A 46 5.29 15.00 -15.06
N ALA A 47 5.92 14.94 -16.24
CA ALA A 47 5.99 13.72 -17.04
C ALA A 47 6.78 12.61 -16.34
N LEU A 48 7.89 12.96 -15.67
CA LEU A 48 8.66 12.00 -14.86
C LEU A 48 7.87 11.53 -13.64
N GLY A 49 7.24 12.46 -12.90
CA GLY A 49 6.39 12.11 -11.76
C GLY A 49 5.24 11.19 -12.14
N GLY A 50 4.57 11.47 -13.27
CA GLY A 50 3.53 10.62 -13.84
C GLY A 50 4.03 9.23 -14.24
N ALA A 51 5.20 9.14 -14.87
CA ALA A 51 5.80 7.86 -15.25
C ALA A 51 6.16 6.99 -14.03
N VAL A 52 6.70 7.60 -12.98
CA VAL A 52 7.03 6.92 -11.72
C VAL A 52 5.75 6.41 -11.04
N ALA A 53 4.72 7.26 -10.94
CA ALA A 53 3.44 6.88 -10.39
C ALA A 53 2.76 5.76 -11.20
N ALA A 54 2.83 5.82 -12.54
CA ALA A 54 2.32 4.76 -13.42
C ALA A 54 3.06 3.43 -13.21
N THR A 55 4.38 3.46 -13.03
CA THR A 55 5.17 2.26 -12.72
C THR A 55 4.74 1.64 -11.40
N GLY A 56 4.52 2.46 -10.37
CA GLY A 56 3.95 2.00 -9.10
C GLY A 56 2.55 1.39 -9.26
N ALA A 57 1.68 1.99 -10.08
CA ALA A 57 0.34 1.47 -10.32
C ALA A 57 0.35 0.13 -11.07
N VAL A 58 1.19 0.00 -12.12
CA VAL A 58 1.34 -1.24 -12.90
C VAL A 58 1.86 -2.37 -12.02
N THR A 59 2.91 -2.11 -11.24
CA THR A 59 3.47 -3.12 -10.31
C THR A 59 2.45 -3.53 -9.26
N THR A 60 1.71 -2.58 -8.67
CA THR A 60 0.63 -2.89 -7.72
C THR A 60 -0.44 -3.78 -8.37
N SER A 61 -0.83 -3.49 -9.61
CA SER A 61 -1.84 -4.26 -10.33
C SER A 61 -1.37 -5.69 -10.62
N LEU A 62 -0.09 -5.87 -10.95
CA LEU A 62 0.50 -7.18 -11.21
C LEU A 62 0.71 -8.00 -9.93
N PHE A 63 1.29 -7.40 -8.88
CA PHE A 63 1.68 -8.12 -7.66
C PHE A 63 0.56 -8.21 -6.61
N GLY A 64 -0.45 -7.35 -6.67
CA GLY A 64 -1.60 -7.39 -5.76
C GLY A 64 -2.28 -8.78 -5.68
N PRO A 65 -2.64 -9.40 -6.82
CA PRO A 65 -3.20 -10.75 -6.85
C PRO A 65 -2.23 -11.82 -6.34
N LEU A 66 -0.93 -11.71 -6.66
CA LEU A 66 0.08 -12.67 -6.18
C LEU A 66 0.22 -12.63 -4.66
N ILE A 67 0.26 -11.43 -4.08
CA ILE A 67 0.35 -11.25 -2.63
C ILE A 67 -0.91 -11.77 -1.94
N GLY A 68 -2.09 -11.52 -2.53
CA GLY A 68 -3.36 -12.08 -2.05
C GLY A 68 -3.30 -13.60 -1.97
N ARG A 69 -2.92 -14.26 -3.09
CA ARG A 69 -2.79 -15.72 -3.15
C ARG A 69 -1.74 -16.27 -2.18
N ALA A 70 -0.60 -15.58 -2.03
CA ALA A 70 0.44 -15.98 -1.10
C ALA A 70 -0.03 -15.86 0.36
N ALA A 71 -0.74 -14.79 0.70
CA ALA A 71 -1.32 -14.61 2.03
C ALA A 71 -2.37 -15.68 2.36
N ASP A 72 -3.16 -16.09 1.38
CA ASP A 72 -4.15 -17.16 1.52
C ASP A 72 -3.48 -18.54 1.70
N ALA A 73 -2.36 -18.80 1.01
CA ALA A 73 -1.66 -20.09 1.05
C ALA A 73 -0.72 -20.27 2.24
N TYR A 74 0.05 -19.24 2.62
CA TYR A 74 1.11 -19.32 3.65
C TYR A 74 0.71 -18.65 4.97
N GLY A 75 -0.48 -18.07 5.03
CA GLY A 75 -1.03 -17.37 6.19
C GLY A 75 -0.71 -15.87 6.20
N GLN A 76 -1.75 -15.06 6.47
CA GLN A 76 -1.70 -13.59 6.50
C GLN A 76 -0.45 -13.04 7.19
N ARG A 77 -0.17 -13.44 8.44
CA ARG A 77 0.86 -12.79 9.26
C ARG A 77 2.27 -13.04 8.73
N ARG A 78 2.55 -14.23 8.21
CA ARG A 78 3.89 -14.61 7.71
C ARG A 78 4.23 -13.91 6.39
N VAL A 79 3.22 -13.61 5.58
CA VAL A 79 3.41 -12.95 4.28
C VAL A 79 3.36 -11.43 4.41
N LEU A 80 2.49 -10.88 5.26
CA LEU A 80 2.36 -9.43 5.35
C LEU A 80 3.46 -8.72 6.12
N LEU A 81 4.00 -9.30 7.19
CA LEU A 81 5.10 -8.68 7.92
C LEU A 81 6.32 -8.40 7.01
N PRO A 82 6.84 -9.36 6.22
CA PRO A 82 7.96 -9.09 5.33
C PRO A 82 7.56 -8.13 4.20
N ILE A 83 6.36 -8.25 3.63
CA ILE A 83 5.90 -7.33 2.57
C ILE A 83 5.82 -5.89 3.07
N LEU A 84 5.28 -5.68 4.28
CA LEU A 84 5.18 -4.37 4.89
C LEU A 84 6.57 -3.80 5.21
N ALA A 85 7.52 -4.64 5.64
CA ALA A 85 8.91 -4.22 5.82
C ALA A 85 9.54 -3.79 4.49
N VAL A 86 9.38 -4.57 3.42
CA VAL A 86 9.89 -4.22 2.08
C VAL A 86 9.24 -2.94 1.57
N PHE A 87 7.93 -2.76 1.79
CA PHE A 87 7.21 -1.54 1.42
C PHE A 87 7.80 -0.29 2.10
N VAL A 88 8.03 -0.35 3.41
CA VAL A 88 8.61 0.77 4.18
C VAL A 88 10.05 1.05 3.74
N VAL A 89 10.87 0.01 3.54
CA VAL A 89 12.25 0.17 3.07
C VAL A 89 12.29 0.75 1.66
N ALA A 90 11.45 0.27 0.74
CA ALA A 90 11.38 0.78 -0.62
C ALA A 90 10.85 2.23 -0.67
N GLY A 91 9.84 2.56 0.14
CA GLY A 91 9.31 3.91 0.24
C GLY A 91 10.31 4.91 0.82
N THR A 92 11.05 4.53 1.86
CA THR A 92 12.12 5.37 2.44
C THR A 92 13.28 5.53 1.46
N ALA A 93 13.69 4.47 0.76
CA ALA A 93 14.69 4.54 -0.29
C ALA A 93 14.25 5.42 -1.47
N PHE A 94 12.96 5.38 -1.84
CA PHE A 94 12.40 6.26 -2.86
C PHE A 94 12.48 7.74 -2.44
N LEU A 95 12.05 8.07 -1.22
CA LEU A 95 12.14 9.43 -0.70
C LEU A 95 13.58 9.92 -0.63
N TRP A 96 14.51 9.07 -0.20
CA TRP A 96 15.93 9.39 -0.18
C TRP A 96 16.48 9.62 -1.60
N ALA A 97 16.15 8.76 -2.55
CA ALA A 97 16.58 8.90 -3.94
C ALA A 97 16.07 10.18 -4.60
N VAL A 98 14.81 10.57 -4.34
CA VAL A 98 14.26 11.83 -4.85
C VAL A 98 14.93 13.04 -4.18
N ARG A 99 15.14 12.99 -2.86
CA ARG A 99 15.77 14.08 -2.11
C ARG A 99 17.21 14.36 -2.56
N GLU A 100 17.99 13.31 -2.76
CA GLU A 100 19.40 13.40 -3.20
C GLU A 100 19.53 13.60 -4.72
N ASN A 101 18.40 13.76 -5.44
CA ASN A 101 18.33 13.89 -6.90
C ASN A 101 19.14 12.80 -7.64
N GLN A 102 19.07 11.57 -7.10
CA GLN A 102 19.81 10.42 -7.60
C GLN A 102 19.32 10.00 -8.98
N SER A 103 20.06 9.09 -9.62
CA SER A 103 19.72 8.56 -10.95
C SER A 103 18.25 8.15 -11.04
N ARG A 104 17.58 8.58 -12.13
CA ARG A 104 16.17 8.29 -12.43
C ARG A 104 15.84 6.79 -12.30
N TRP A 105 16.77 5.92 -12.66
CA TRP A 105 16.64 4.46 -12.52
C TRP A 105 16.35 3.99 -11.08
N ILE A 106 16.98 4.62 -10.10
CA ILE A 106 16.79 4.28 -8.68
C ILE A 106 15.39 4.69 -8.23
N MET A 107 14.88 5.83 -8.71
CA MET A 107 13.51 6.29 -8.44
C MET A 107 12.48 5.31 -8.99
N PHE A 108 12.64 4.86 -10.25
CA PHE A 108 11.75 3.87 -10.86
C PHE A 108 11.83 2.50 -10.17
N ALA A 109 13.03 2.04 -9.83
CA ALA A 109 13.22 0.76 -9.13
C ALA A 109 12.57 0.79 -7.74
N ALA A 110 12.82 1.84 -6.95
CA ALA A 110 12.25 1.98 -5.61
C ALA A 110 10.72 2.14 -5.66
N ALA A 111 10.19 2.93 -6.59
CA ALA A 111 8.74 3.07 -6.79
C ALA A 111 8.09 1.77 -7.25
N GLY A 112 8.76 1.00 -8.12
CA GLY A 112 8.29 -0.30 -8.57
C GLY A 112 8.25 -1.33 -7.46
N VAL A 113 9.29 -1.39 -6.62
CA VAL A 113 9.32 -2.28 -5.44
C VAL A 113 8.27 -1.85 -4.40
N ALA A 114 8.13 -0.54 -4.16
CA ALA A 114 7.10 -0.02 -3.26
C ALA A 114 5.69 -0.37 -3.78
N GLY A 115 5.40 -0.18 -5.08
CA GLY A 115 4.13 -0.57 -5.68
C GLY A 115 3.88 -2.08 -5.63
N ALA A 116 4.89 -2.89 -5.92
CA ALA A 116 4.81 -4.34 -5.85
C ALA A 116 4.48 -4.85 -4.44
N CYS A 117 4.93 -4.15 -3.39
CA CYS A 117 4.76 -4.57 -1.99
C CYS A 117 3.63 -3.86 -1.25
N ILE A 118 2.66 -3.26 -1.94
CA ILE A 118 1.50 -2.67 -1.26
C ILE A 118 0.66 -3.76 -0.57
N PRO A 119 0.47 -3.70 0.76
CA PRO A 119 -0.29 -4.71 1.47
C PRO A 119 -1.79 -4.62 1.14
N PRO A 120 -2.46 -5.72 0.75
CA PRO A 120 -3.89 -5.72 0.40
C PRO A 120 -4.80 -5.71 1.64
N VAL A 121 -4.89 -4.56 2.31
CA VAL A 121 -5.66 -4.36 3.55
C VAL A 121 -7.13 -4.79 3.42
N SER A 122 -7.74 -4.58 2.25
CA SER A 122 -9.16 -4.87 2.02
C SER A 122 -9.48 -6.38 1.99
N SER A 123 -8.58 -7.20 1.43
CA SER A 123 -8.76 -8.66 1.42
C SER A 123 -8.68 -9.24 2.82
N MET A 124 -7.78 -8.69 3.64
CA MET A 124 -7.49 -9.20 4.97
C MET A 124 -8.61 -8.98 5.99
N LEU A 125 -9.28 -7.85 5.88
CA LEU A 125 -10.46 -7.57 6.69
C LEU A 125 -11.55 -8.59 6.39
N ARG A 126 -11.71 -8.95 5.11
CA ARG A 126 -12.76 -9.90 4.71
C ARG A 126 -12.54 -11.29 5.29
N THR A 127 -11.29 -11.76 5.33
CA THR A 127 -10.93 -13.07 5.92
C THR A 127 -11.08 -13.08 7.44
N ARG A 128 -10.70 -12.00 8.14
CA ARG A 128 -10.86 -11.93 9.60
C ARG A 128 -12.31 -11.79 10.06
N TRP A 129 -13.17 -11.20 9.23
CA TRP A 129 -14.60 -11.06 9.52
C TRP A 129 -15.31 -12.43 9.57
N THR A 130 -14.76 -13.45 8.91
CA THR A 130 -15.31 -14.81 8.92
C THR A 130 -14.98 -15.58 10.21
N TYR A 131 -14.03 -15.09 11.02
CA TYR A 131 -13.62 -15.68 12.29
C TYR A 131 -14.15 -14.91 13.51
N LEU A 132 -15.00 -13.89 13.29
CA LEU A 132 -15.71 -13.08 14.28
C LEU A 132 -17.17 -13.53 14.40
#